data_AF-A0A2V8NV92-F1
#
_entry.id   AF-A0A2V8NV92-F1
#
_cell.length_a   1.000
_cell.length_b   1.000
_cell.length_c   1.000
_cell.angle_alpha   90.00
_cell.angle_beta   90.00
_cell.angle_gamma   90.00
#
_symmetry.space_group_name_H-M   'P 1'
#
loop_
_entity.id
_entity.type
_entity.pdbx_description
1 polymer ?
#
loop_
_entity_poly.entity_id
_entity_poly.type
_entity_poly.pdbx_seq_one_letter_code
_entity_poly.pdbx_strand_id
1 'polypeptide(L)'
;MARGWESKAVEAQIEEASERAQKESAMGDLSPEMRARLDRLESLRLSRARTLAQLERATRPAHRAMLQRTLQAIEAEMDELS
;
A
#
# COMPACT_ATOMS: atom_id res chain seq x y z
N MET A 1 17.11 13.92 -48.21
CA MET A 1 18.12 13.73 -47.15
C MET A 1 17.37 13.56 -45.83
N ALA A 2 17.68 12.46 -45.10
CA ALA A 2 17.31 12.08 -43.73
C ALA A 2 15.89 12.50 -43.25
N ARG A 3 14.82 11.68 -43.32
CA ARG A 3 14.62 10.37 -42.67
C ARG A 3 15.39 10.24 -41.35
N GLY A 4 14.82 10.74 -40.26
CA GLY A 4 15.37 10.50 -38.93
C GLY A 4 14.83 11.41 -37.84
N TRP A 5 13.53 11.35 -37.52
CA TRP A 5 13.07 11.81 -36.20
C TRP A 5 11.78 11.19 -35.65
N GLU A 6 11.07 10.34 -36.40
CA GLU A 6 9.83 9.72 -35.92
C GLU A 6 9.99 8.27 -35.41
N SER A 7 11.21 7.73 -35.35
CA SER A 7 11.42 6.32 -34.96
C SER A 7 12.04 6.11 -33.56
N LYS A 8 12.47 7.17 -32.85
CA LYS A 8 13.06 7.03 -31.50
C LYS A 8 12.10 7.23 -30.33
N ALA A 9 10.88 7.71 -30.58
CA ALA A 9 9.89 7.93 -29.51
C ALA A 9 8.97 6.71 -29.26
N VAL A 10 8.91 5.76 -30.20
CA VAL A 10 8.03 4.59 -30.11
C VAL A 10 8.69 3.45 -29.32
N GLU A 11 10.01 3.26 -29.43
CA GLU A 11 10.74 2.23 -28.67
C GLU A 11 10.71 2.50 -27.15
N ALA A 12 10.88 3.76 -26.71
CA ALA A 12 10.77 4.12 -25.29
C ALA A 12 9.37 3.85 -24.71
N GLN A 13 8.33 3.97 -25.54
CA GLN A 13 6.94 3.73 -25.12
C GLN A 13 6.63 2.22 -25.01
N ILE A 14 7.29 1.40 -25.84
CA ILE A 14 7.19 -0.07 -25.80
C ILE A 14 7.98 -0.65 -24.63
N GLU A 15 9.20 -0.15 -24.38
CA GLU A 15 10.01 -0.55 -23.22
C GLU A 15 9.25 -0.29 -21.91
N GLU A 16 8.71 0.92 -21.73
CA GLU A 16 7.94 1.28 -20.54
C GLU A 16 6.61 0.51 -20.42
N ALA A 17 5.95 0.19 -21.55
CA ALA A 17 4.78 -0.68 -21.56
C ALA A 17 5.13 -2.14 -21.19
N SER A 18 6.29 -2.63 -21.64
CA SER A 18 6.78 -3.97 -21.33
C SER A 18 7.22 -4.11 -19.87
N GLU A 19 7.83 -3.08 -19.28
CA GLU A 19 8.18 -3.04 -17.86
C GLU A 19 6.94 -2.99 -16.97
N ARG A 20 5.90 -2.22 -17.38
CA ARG A 20 4.59 -2.21 -16.71
C ARG A 20 3.92 -3.58 -16.80
N ALA A 21 3.92 -4.20 -17.97
CA ALA A 21 3.35 -5.53 -18.17
C ALA A 21 4.12 -6.63 -17.39
N GLN A 22 5.44 -6.53 -17.27
CA GLN A 22 6.25 -7.46 -16.46
C GLN A 22 6.00 -7.26 -14.95
N LYS A 23 5.85 -6.02 -14.48
CA LYS A 23 5.45 -5.76 -13.09
C LYS A 23 4.03 -6.23 -12.80
N GLU A 24 3.09 -6.04 -13.73
CA GLU A 24 1.73 -6.60 -13.61
C GLU A 24 1.72 -8.12 -13.67
N SER A 25 2.55 -8.74 -14.51
CA SER A 25 2.71 -10.20 -14.55
C SER A 25 3.31 -10.76 -13.27
N ALA A 26 4.24 -10.04 -12.62
CA ALA A 26 4.78 -10.41 -11.31
C ALA A 26 3.77 -10.22 -10.17
N MET A 27 2.82 -9.29 -10.31
CA MET A 27 1.66 -9.18 -9.43
C MET A 27 0.51 -10.14 -9.79
N GLY A 28 0.52 -10.70 -11.00
CA GLY A 28 -0.50 -11.60 -11.52
C GLY A 28 -0.57 -12.95 -10.81
N ASP A 29 0.49 -13.34 -10.10
CA ASP A 29 0.56 -14.59 -9.32
C ASP A 29 0.05 -14.44 -7.88
N LEU A 30 -0.31 -13.21 -7.44
CA LEU A 30 -0.99 -13.02 -6.16
C LEU A 30 -2.45 -13.42 -6.33
N SER A 31 -2.82 -14.59 -5.80
CA SER A 31 -4.22 -15.00 -5.63
C SER A 31 -5.05 -13.82 -5.14
N PRO A 32 -6.29 -13.60 -5.62
CA PRO A 32 -7.17 -12.53 -5.17
C PRO A 32 -7.25 -12.42 -3.63
N GLU A 33 -7.14 -13.55 -2.94
CA GLU A 33 -7.07 -13.64 -1.48
C GLU A 33 -5.79 -12.99 -0.89
N MET A 34 -4.64 -13.20 -1.52
CA MET A 34 -3.37 -12.60 -1.12
C MET A 34 -3.39 -11.08 -1.32
N ARG A 35 -4.00 -10.62 -2.42
CA ARG A 35 -4.17 -9.18 -2.68
C ARG A 35 -5.10 -8.54 -1.65
N ALA A 36 -6.24 -9.15 -1.37
CA ALA A 36 -7.15 -8.69 -0.32
C ALA A 36 -6.49 -8.64 1.07
N ARG A 37 -5.63 -9.62 1.38
CA ARG A 37 -4.85 -9.65 2.63
C ARG A 37 -3.86 -8.48 2.70
N LEU A 38 -3.14 -8.18 1.61
CA LEU A 38 -2.22 -7.05 1.54
C LEU A 38 -2.94 -5.71 1.66
N ASP A 39 -4.06 -5.53 0.95
CA ASP A 39 -4.88 -4.31 1.01
C ASP A 39 -5.44 -4.09 2.43
N ARG A 40 -5.83 -5.17 3.11
CA ARG A 40 -6.28 -5.12 4.51
C ARG A 40 -5.14 -4.75 5.47
N LEU A 41 -3.96 -5.36 5.30
CA LEU A 41 -2.76 -4.98 6.07
C LEU A 41 -2.38 -3.52 5.88
N GLU A 42 -2.44 -3.00 4.65
CA GLU A 42 -2.17 -1.59 4.37
C GLU A 42 -3.19 -0.68 5.06
N SER A 43 -4.47 -1.03 4.99
CA SER A 43 -5.55 -0.31 5.68
C SER A 43 -5.34 -0.27 7.20
N LEU A 44 -4.93 -1.39 7.79
CA LEU A 44 -4.61 -1.48 9.22
C LEU A 44 -3.39 -0.65 9.59
N ARG A 45 -2.33 -0.66 8.77
CA ARG A 45 -1.14 0.20 8.98
C ARG A 45 -1.50 1.68 8.99
N LEU A 46 -2.36 2.12 8.07
CA LEU A 46 -2.84 3.50 8.02
C LEU A 46 -3.66 3.85 9.28
N SER A 47 -4.55 2.95 9.70
CA SER A 47 -5.33 3.10 10.92
C SER A 47 -4.43 3.23 12.15
N ARG A 48 -3.44 2.34 12.29
CA ARG A 48 -2.44 2.35 13.36
C ARG A 48 -1.72 3.69 13.44
N ALA A 49 -1.22 4.19 12.32
CA ALA A 49 -0.53 5.48 12.25
C ALA A 49 -1.43 6.63 12.71
N ARG A 50 -2.71 6.63 12.29
CA ARG A 50 -3.70 7.63 12.71
C ARG A 50 -3.97 7.56 14.22
N THR A 51 -4.15 6.37 14.78
CA THR A 51 -4.39 6.19 16.21
C THR A 51 -3.20 6.64 17.05
N LEU A 52 -1.97 6.37 16.61
CA LEU A 52 -0.75 6.88 17.25
C LEU A 52 -0.69 8.41 17.21
N ALA A 53 -0.93 9.03 16.06
CA ALA A 53 -0.97 10.49 15.94
C ALA A 53 -2.08 11.12 16.83
N GLN A 54 -3.21 10.43 17.02
CA GLN A 54 -4.25 10.85 17.95
C GLN A 54 -3.81 10.70 19.41
N LEU A 55 -3.09 9.64 19.75
CA LEU A 55 -2.54 9.42 21.10
C LEU A 55 -1.55 10.50 21.52
N GLU A 56 -0.70 10.94 20.59
CA GLU A 56 0.25 12.03 20.82
C GLU A 56 -0.44 13.34 21.18
N ARG A 57 -1.59 13.62 20.56
CA ARG A 57 -2.36 14.85 20.76
C ARG A 57 -3.41 14.75 21.88
N ALA A 58 -3.74 13.55 22.32
CA ALA A 58 -4.78 13.31 23.30
C ALA A 58 -4.32 13.68 24.71
N THR A 59 -4.98 14.65 25.33
CA THR A 59 -4.68 15.11 26.70
C THR A 59 -5.57 14.46 27.77
N ARG A 60 -6.79 14.03 27.38
CA ARG A 60 -7.77 13.46 28.31
C ARG A 60 -7.46 11.98 28.60
N PRO A 61 -7.30 11.57 29.87
CA PRO A 61 -6.96 10.19 30.23
C PRO A 61 -7.92 9.13 29.67
N ALA A 62 -9.22 9.38 29.74
CA ALA A 62 -10.24 8.47 29.21
C ALA A 62 -10.13 8.29 27.68
N HIS A 63 -9.84 9.38 26.95
CA HIS A 63 -9.66 9.34 25.50
C HIS A 63 -8.36 8.61 25.11
N ARG A 64 -7.27 8.86 25.85
CA ARG A 64 -6.02 8.10 25.66
C ARG A 64 -6.23 6.60 25.90
N ALA A 65 -6.92 6.22 26.97
CA ALA A 65 -7.20 4.82 27.27
C ALA A 65 -8.04 4.15 26.17
N MET A 66 -9.01 4.86 25.61
CA MET A 66 -9.78 4.38 24.46
C MET A 66 -8.87 4.16 23.24
N LEU A 67 -8.05 5.15 22.88
CA LEU A 67 -7.14 5.05 21.72
C LEU A 67 -6.09 3.93 21.90
N GLN A 68 -5.61 3.70 23.13
CA GLN A 68 -4.70 2.58 23.44
C GLN A 68 -5.36 1.22 23.21
N ARG A 69 -6.63 1.06 23.60
CA ARG A 69 -7.40 -0.16 23.32
C ARG A 69 -7.62 -0.36 21.81
N THR A 70 -7.94 0.73 21.11
CA THR A 70 -8.07 0.70 19.64
C THR A 70 -6.75 0.29 18.99
N LEU A 71 -5.62 0.82 19.46
CA LEU A 71 -4.30 0.47 18.95
C LEU A 71 -4.00 -1.03 19.15
N GLN A 72 -4.27 -1.56 20.34
CA GLN A 72 -4.10 -2.99 20.62
C GLN A 72 -4.97 -3.88 19.72
N ALA A 73 -6.21 -3.49 19.45
CA ALA A 73 -7.08 -4.23 18.55
C ALA A 73 -6.55 -4.22 17.10
N ILE A 74 -6.04 -3.08 16.63
CA ILE A 74 -5.43 -2.99 15.29
C ILE A 74 -4.18 -3.85 15.19
N GLU A 75 -3.32 -3.82 16.21
CA GLU A 75 -2.09 -4.64 16.24
C GLU A 75 -2.41 -6.13 16.27
N ALA A 76 -3.41 -6.56 17.06
CA ALA A 76 -3.87 -7.95 17.06
C ALA A 76 -4.41 -8.38 15.68
N GLU A 77 -5.20 -7.54 15.01
CA GLU A 77 -5.71 -7.85 13.66
C GLU A 77 -4.56 -7.95 12.64
N MET A 78 -3.53 -7.09 12.76
CA MET A 78 -2.34 -7.16 11.92
C MET A 78 -1.55 -8.45 12.14
N ASP A 79 -1.41 -8.93 13.38
CA ASP A 79 -0.73 -10.18 13.70
C ASP A 79 -1.49 -11.39 13.13
N GLU A 80 -2.82 -11.41 13.22
CA GLU A 80 -3.67 -12.44 12.62
C GLU A 80 -3.57 -12.49 11.08
N LEU A 81 -3.33 -11.34 10.46
CA LEU A 81 -3.16 -11.18 9.01
C LEU A 81 -1.70 -11.27 8.55
N SER A 82 -0.72 -11.41 9.45
CA SER A 82 0.70 -11.60 9.13
C SER A 82 1.00 -13.06 8.79
#